data_AF-A0A6L7IGB1-F1
#
_entry.id   AF-A0A6L7IGB1-F1
#
_cell.length_a   1.000
_cell.length_b   1.000
_cell.length_c   1.000
_cell.angle_alpha   90.00
_cell.angle_beta   90.00
_cell.angle_gamma   90.00
#
_symmetry.space_group_name_H-M   'P 1'
#
loop_
_entity.id
_entity.type
_entity.pdbx_description
1 polymer ?
#
loop_
_entity_poly.entity_id
_entity_poly.type
_entity_poly.pdbx_seq_one_letter_code
_entity_poly.pdbx_strand_id
1 'polypeptide(L)'
;MNENNKRKQNKGGRKAKIDPSIHRHVFRLTDEENAKLLSLFETSGMPNKAKFIISLLFGNEMKSVKIDKGTVDFYMRLTSFHSQFRSVGVNYNQIVKLLYKNFSEKKAAAFLYKLEKQTAEMAMLCQKIIQISEEFETKYLKKQP
;
A
#
# COMPACT_ATOMS: atom_id res chain seq x y z
N MET A 1 7.86 -10.40 -63.92
CA MET A 1 6.77 -9.63 -64.52
C MET A 1 5.49 -9.88 -63.75
N ASN A 2 4.92 -8.84 -63.15
CA ASN A 2 3.47 -8.61 -63.11
C ASN A 2 3.26 -7.21 -62.54
N GLU A 3 3.44 -6.25 -63.45
CA GLU A 3 2.90 -4.92 -63.32
C GLU A 3 1.38 -5.03 -63.29
N ASN A 4 0.74 -4.46 -62.27
CA ASN A 4 -0.67 -4.12 -62.35
C ASN A 4 -0.90 -2.73 -61.79
N ASN A 5 -0.80 -1.77 -62.71
CA ASN A 5 -1.62 -0.57 -62.84
C ASN A 5 -1.91 0.22 -61.55
N LYS A 6 -0.97 1.12 -61.21
CA LYS A 6 -1.22 2.29 -60.36
C LYS A 6 -2.21 3.24 -61.05
N ARG A 7 -3.51 3.01 -60.86
CA ARG A 7 -4.50 4.08 -61.04
C ARG A 7 -4.28 5.08 -59.91
N LYS A 8 -3.72 6.25 -60.25
CA LYS A 8 -3.62 7.41 -59.35
C LYS A 8 -5.03 7.85 -58.97
N GLN A 9 -5.59 7.27 -57.92
CA GLN A 9 -6.75 7.85 -57.25
C GLN A 9 -6.34 9.20 -56.68
N ASN A 10 -7.14 10.21 -56.96
CA ASN A 10 -6.95 11.58 -56.50
C ASN A 10 -6.63 11.57 -55.00
N LYS A 11 -5.42 12.03 -54.62
CA LYS A 11 -5.01 12.21 -53.22
C LYS A 11 -5.68 13.46 -52.63
N GLY A 12 -7.00 13.50 -52.67
CA GLY A 12 -7.81 14.45 -51.90
C GLY A 12 -8.21 13.77 -50.60
N GLY A 13 -7.76 14.31 -49.47
CA GLY A 13 -8.13 13.80 -48.14
C GLY A 13 -6.99 13.86 -47.14
N ARG A 14 -7.35 13.81 -45.86
CA ARG A 14 -6.38 13.69 -44.77
C ARG A 14 -5.62 12.38 -44.91
N LYS A 15 -4.28 12.42 -44.84
CA LYS A 15 -3.45 11.20 -44.78
C LYS A 15 -3.93 10.30 -43.64
N ALA A 16 -4.11 9.01 -43.94
CA ALA A 16 -4.48 8.03 -42.94
C ALA A 16 -3.46 8.00 -41.80
N LYS A 17 -3.93 7.80 -40.56
CA LYS A 17 -3.05 7.57 -39.41
C LYS A 17 -2.38 6.19 -39.55
N ILE A 18 -1.15 6.09 -39.07
CA ILE A 18 -0.39 4.83 -39.04
C ILE A 18 -1.09 3.81 -38.13
N ASP A 19 -1.63 4.26 -36.99
CA ASP A 19 -2.40 3.45 -36.04
C ASP A 19 -3.75 4.12 -35.73
N PRO A 20 -4.84 3.74 -36.41
CA PRO A 20 -6.18 4.26 -36.14
C PRO A 20 -6.86 3.56 -34.96
N SER A 21 -7.51 4.32 -34.09
CA SER A 21 -8.36 3.79 -33.01
C SER A 21 -9.64 3.16 -33.57
N ILE A 22 -9.63 1.84 -33.81
CA ILE A 22 -10.73 1.10 -34.46
C ILE A 22 -11.69 0.39 -33.50
N HIS A 23 -11.25 0.10 -32.26
CA HIS A 23 -12.08 -0.59 -31.27
C HIS A 23 -12.95 0.40 -30.48
N ARG A 24 -14.26 0.16 -30.44
CA ARG A 24 -15.23 0.99 -29.71
C ARG A 24 -15.91 0.19 -28.62
N HIS A 25 -15.78 0.67 -27.38
CA HIS A 25 -16.53 0.17 -26.22
C HIS A 25 -17.54 1.24 -25.79
N VAL A 26 -18.78 0.82 -25.51
CA VAL A 26 -19.86 1.71 -25.07
C VAL A 26 -20.28 1.28 -23.67
N PHE A 27 -20.31 2.24 -22.75
CA PHE A 27 -20.86 2.07 -21.41
C PHE A 27 -22.03 3.05 -21.24
N ARG A 28 -22.99 2.67 -20.40
CA ARG A 28 -24.12 3.52 -20.02
C ARG A 28 -23.86 4.03 -18.62
N LEU A 29 -24.22 5.29 -18.36
CA LEU A 29 -24.09 5.93 -17.06
C LEU A 29 -25.49 6.25 -16.55
N THR A 30 -25.65 6.25 -15.22
CA THR A 30 -26.79 6.90 -14.56
C THR A 30 -26.63 8.43 -14.65
N ASP A 31 -27.69 9.16 -14.30
CA ASP A 31 -27.65 10.63 -14.30
C ASP A 31 -26.58 11.18 -13.33
N GLU A 32 -26.46 10.57 -12.15
CA GLU A 32 -25.46 10.92 -11.13
C GLU A 32 -24.03 10.67 -11.62
N GLU A 33 -23.79 9.50 -12.23
CA GLU A 33 -22.48 9.16 -12.78
C GLU A 33 -22.09 10.08 -13.94
N ASN A 34 -23.06 10.45 -14.79
CA ASN A 34 -22.84 11.38 -15.89
C ASN A 34 -22.52 12.80 -15.40
N ALA A 35 -23.24 13.30 -14.40
CA ALA A 35 -22.95 14.60 -13.80
C ALA A 35 -21.52 14.65 -13.23
N LYS A 36 -21.10 13.59 -12.54
CA LYS A 36 -19.73 13.46 -12.02
C LYS A 36 -18.69 13.43 -13.13
N LEU A 37 -18.92 12.67 -14.20
CA LEU A 37 -18.01 12.60 -15.36
C LEU A 37 -17.84 13.98 -16.00
N LEU A 38 -18.93 14.73 -16.19
CA LEU A 38 -18.89 16.06 -16.81
C LEU A 38 -18.10 17.07 -15.96
N SER A 39 -18.33 17.08 -14.64
CA SER A 39 -17.57 17.95 -13.72
C SER A 39 -16.06 17.66 -13.77
N LEU A 40 -15.67 16.39 -13.77
CA LEU A 40 -14.26 16.00 -13.89
C LEU A 40 -13.67 16.38 -15.25
N PHE A 41 -14.44 16.23 -16.32
CA PHE A 41 -14.02 16.61 -17.66
C PHE A 41 -13.78 18.12 -17.79
N GLU A 42 -14.69 18.95 -17.27
CA GLU A 42 -14.54 20.41 -17.25
C GLU A 42 -13.29 20.84 -16.48
N THR A 43 -13.06 20.24 -15.30
CA THR A 43 -11.87 20.50 -14.48
C THR A 43 -10.58 20.11 -15.19
N SER A 44 -10.61 19.07 -16.03
CA SER A 44 -9.41 18.58 -16.74
C SER A 44 -8.90 19.52 -17.84
N GLY A 45 -9.73 20.43 -18.34
CA GLY A 45 -9.39 21.31 -19.47
C GLY A 45 -9.15 20.59 -20.80
N MET A 46 -9.45 19.29 -20.90
CA MET A 46 -9.19 18.51 -22.11
C MET A 46 -10.20 18.84 -23.23
N PRO A 47 -9.77 18.83 -24.50
CA PRO A 47 -10.63 19.24 -25.62
C PRO A 47 -11.68 18.19 -26.02
N ASN A 48 -11.57 16.94 -25.54
CA ASN A 48 -12.47 15.86 -25.95
C ASN A 48 -12.68 14.85 -24.81
N LYS A 49 -13.95 14.56 -24.49
CA LYS A 49 -14.39 13.59 -23.48
C LYS A 49 -13.78 12.20 -23.68
N ALA A 50 -13.67 11.72 -24.91
CA ALA A 50 -13.08 10.41 -25.20
C ALA A 50 -11.58 10.37 -24.84
N LYS A 51 -10.83 11.44 -25.13
CA LYS A 51 -9.42 11.53 -24.75
C LYS A 51 -9.26 11.62 -23.24
N PHE A 52 -10.14 12.36 -22.57
CA PHE A 52 -10.19 12.42 -21.12
C PHE A 52 -10.40 11.04 -20.50
N ILE A 53 -11.40 10.28 -20.96
CA ILE A 53 -11.66 8.92 -20.46
C ILE A 53 -10.47 7.99 -20.72
N ILE A 54 -9.87 8.03 -21.92
CA ILE A 54 -8.67 7.23 -22.25
C ILE A 54 -7.52 7.60 -21.30
N SER A 55 -7.30 8.90 -21.03
CA SER A 55 -6.28 9.34 -20.09
C SER A 55 -6.57 8.93 -18.64
N LEU A 56 -7.85 8.82 -18.26
CA LEU A 56 -8.22 8.34 -16.93
C LEU A 56 -7.98 6.83 -16.81
N LEU A 57 -8.31 6.06 -17.85
CA LEU A 57 -8.16 4.60 -17.89
C LEU A 57 -6.70 4.15 -18.00
N PHE A 58 -5.88 4.87 -18.76
CA PHE A 58 -4.52 4.46 -19.09
C PHE A 58 -3.42 5.43 -18.62
N GLY A 59 -3.78 6.65 -18.19
CA GLY A 59 -2.85 7.65 -17.67
C GLY A 59 -2.70 7.57 -16.14
N ASN A 60 -3.70 7.05 -15.44
CA ASN A 60 -3.48 6.58 -14.08
C ASN A 60 -2.90 5.17 -14.18
N GLU A 61 -1.75 4.94 -13.54
CA GLU A 61 -1.36 3.58 -13.20
C GLU A 61 -2.55 2.98 -12.45
N MET A 62 -3.24 2.03 -13.09
CA MET A 62 -4.20 1.18 -12.41
C MET A 62 -3.41 0.42 -11.36
N LYS A 63 -3.26 1.01 -10.17
CA LYS A 63 -2.75 0.34 -8.98
C LYS A 63 -3.82 -0.67 -8.58
N SER A 64 -3.86 -1.79 -9.29
CA SER A 64 -4.47 -3.00 -8.79
C SER A 64 -3.59 -3.47 -7.64
N VAL A 65 -3.72 -2.82 -6.48
CA VAL A 65 -3.16 -3.36 -5.26
C VAL A 65 -4.00 -4.60 -4.98
N LYS A 66 -3.48 -5.77 -5.36
CA LYS A 66 -3.95 -7.02 -4.77
C LYS A 66 -3.58 -6.94 -3.30
N ILE A 67 -4.43 -6.28 -2.51
CA ILE A 67 -4.23 -6.13 -1.08
C ILE A 67 -4.44 -7.53 -0.50
N ASP A 68 -3.33 -8.24 -0.25
CA ASP A 68 -3.37 -9.36 0.66
C ASP A 68 -3.70 -8.81 2.05
N LYS A 69 -4.97 -8.91 2.44
CA LYS A 69 -5.46 -8.45 3.74
C LYS A 69 -4.65 -9.03 4.88
N GLY A 70 -4.12 -10.25 4.74
CA GLY A 70 -3.29 -10.89 5.76
C GLY A 70 -2.01 -10.12 6.05
N THR A 71 -1.31 -9.66 5.01
CA THR A 71 -0.07 -8.89 5.13
C THR A 71 -0.32 -7.51 5.76
N VAL A 72 -1.39 -6.81 5.37
CA VAL A 72 -1.74 -5.50 5.97
C VAL A 72 -2.11 -5.65 7.45
N ASP A 73 -2.93 -6.63 7.79
CA ASP A 73 -3.31 -6.89 9.20
C ASP A 73 -2.11 -7.27 10.05
N PHE A 74 -1.16 -8.03 9.49
CA PHE A 74 0.08 -8.37 10.18
C PHE A 74 0.90 -7.12 10.52
N TYR A 75 1.13 -6.23 9.56
CA TYR A 75 1.86 -4.97 9.79
C TYR A 75 1.14 -4.04 10.77
N MET A 76 -0.19 -3.96 10.70
CA MET A 76 -1.01 -3.20 11.64
C MET A 76 -0.84 -3.73 13.08
N ARG A 77 -0.87 -5.05 13.26
CA ARG A 77 -0.67 -5.68 14.57
C ARG A 77 0.75 -5.47 15.09
N LEU A 78 1.77 -5.57 14.23
CA LEU A 78 3.17 -5.32 14.61
C LEU A 78 3.38 -3.86 15.05
N THR A 79 2.75 -2.91 14.35
CA THR A 79 2.79 -1.49 14.71
C THR A 79 2.12 -1.23 16.06
N SER A 80 0.97 -1.84 16.30
CA SER A 80 0.29 -1.78 17.61
C SER A 80 1.17 -2.37 18.72
N PHE A 81 1.82 -3.50 18.46
CA PHE A 81 2.73 -4.16 19.38
C PHE A 81 3.92 -3.27 19.78
N HIS A 82 4.52 -2.54 18.82
CA HIS A 82 5.59 -1.58 19.10
C HIS A 82 5.16 -0.49 20.11
N SER A 83 3.92 -0.01 20.03
CA SER A 83 3.39 0.98 20.98
C SER A 83 3.33 0.42 22.42
N GLN A 84 2.95 -0.85 22.57
CA GLN A 84 2.88 -1.53 23.85
C GLN A 84 4.27 -1.69 24.47
N PHE A 85 5.29 -2.02 23.66
CA PHE A 85 6.69 -2.13 24.10
C PHE A 85 7.20 -0.83 24.70
N ARG A 86 6.92 0.29 24.03
CA ARG A 86 7.33 1.60 24.51
C ARG A 86 6.67 1.94 25.85
N SER A 87 5.38 1.63 26.01
CA SER A 87 4.65 1.82 27.27
C SER A 87 5.24 0.97 28.41
N VAL A 88 5.60 -0.30 28.14
CA VAL A 88 6.28 -1.14 29.13
C VAL A 88 7.62 -0.54 29.55
N GLY A 89 8.41 -0.04 28.60
CA GLY A 89 9.69 0.62 28.92
C GLY A 89 9.54 1.87 29.79
N VAL A 90 8.52 2.69 29.53
CA VAL A 90 8.20 3.86 30.37
C VAL A 90 7.80 3.43 31.79
N ASN A 91 6.92 2.44 31.90
CA ASN A 91 6.47 1.90 33.18
C ASN A 91 7.61 1.27 33.97
N TYR A 92 8.52 0.56 33.30
CA TYR A 92 9.71 -0.02 33.91
C TYR A 92 10.55 1.07 34.61
N ASN A 93 10.87 2.15 33.89
CA ASN A 93 11.65 3.27 34.44
C ASN A 93 10.95 3.92 35.64
N GLN A 94 9.62 4.06 35.58
CA GLN A 94 8.83 4.59 36.70
C GLN A 94 8.89 3.70 37.93
N ILE A 95 8.70 2.38 37.77
CA ILE A 95 8.74 1.42 38.87
C ILE A 95 10.11 1.42 39.53
N VAL A 96 11.20 1.39 38.76
CA VAL A 96 12.57 1.43 39.31
C VAL A 96 12.77 2.68 40.17
N LYS A 97 12.37 3.86 39.68
CA LYS A 97 12.45 5.12 40.45
C LYS A 97 11.61 5.08 41.73
N LEU A 98 10.40 4.53 41.67
CA LEU A 98 9.52 4.39 42.83
C LEU A 98 10.07 3.42 43.87
N LEU A 99 10.72 2.33 43.43
CA LEU A 99 11.33 1.36 44.32
C LEU A 99 12.45 1.99 45.15
N TYR A 100 13.37 2.72 44.50
CA TYR A 100 14.46 3.41 45.20
C TYR A 100 13.98 4.56 46.09
N LYS A 101 12.85 5.21 45.76
CA LYS A 101 12.29 6.30 46.57
C LYS A 101 11.59 5.81 47.85
N ASN A 102 10.87 4.69 47.79
CA ASN A 102 9.93 4.28 48.85
C ASN A 102 10.39 3.07 49.66
N PHE A 103 11.38 2.30 49.18
CA PHE A 103 11.88 1.11 49.87
C PHE A 103 13.36 1.24 50.21
N SER A 104 13.78 0.52 51.26
CA SER A 104 15.20 0.35 51.56
C SER A 104 15.88 -0.45 50.45
N GLU A 105 17.18 -0.22 50.24
CA GLU A 105 17.95 -0.85 49.16
C GLU A 105 17.79 -2.37 49.10
N LYS A 106 17.79 -3.04 50.27
CA LYS A 106 17.62 -4.50 50.35
C LYS A 106 16.24 -4.97 49.84
N LYS A 107 15.17 -4.21 50.10
CA LYS A 107 13.83 -4.51 49.60
C LYS A 107 13.68 -4.14 48.12
N ALA A 108 14.22 -3.00 47.71
CA ALA A 108 14.24 -2.58 46.31
C ALA A 108 14.96 -3.59 45.42
N ALA A 109 16.14 -4.08 45.85
CA ALA A 109 16.91 -5.10 45.15
C ALA A 109 16.12 -6.42 44.98
N ALA A 110 15.37 -6.85 46.02
CA ALA A 110 14.54 -8.05 45.93
C ALA A 110 13.40 -7.91 44.90
N PHE A 111 12.80 -6.72 44.77
CA PHE A 111 11.80 -6.45 43.73
C PHE A 111 12.43 -6.32 42.34
N LEU A 112 13.60 -5.70 42.22
CA LEU A 112 14.33 -5.59 40.95
C LEU A 112 14.70 -6.97 40.39
N TYR A 113 15.11 -7.92 41.24
CA TYR A 113 15.39 -9.29 40.80
C TYR A 113 14.16 -9.99 40.18
N LYS A 114 12.96 -9.75 40.72
CA LYS A 114 11.71 -10.25 40.12
C LYS A 114 11.43 -9.59 38.78
N LEU A 115 11.68 -8.28 38.68
CA LEU A 115 11.48 -7.50 37.47
C LEU A 115 12.45 -7.92 36.35
N GLU A 116 13.70 -8.22 36.71
CA GLU A 116 14.72 -8.77 35.81
C GLU A 116 14.25 -10.09 35.18
N LYS A 117 13.72 -11.02 35.99
CA LYS A 117 13.18 -12.29 35.49
C LYS A 117 12.07 -12.08 34.46
N GLN A 118 11.11 -11.20 34.74
CA GLN A 118 10.04 -10.88 33.79
C GLN A 118 10.58 -10.22 32.51
N THR A 119 11.63 -9.40 32.63
CA THR A 119 12.28 -8.76 31.49
C THR A 119 12.99 -9.80 30.61
N ALA A 120 13.60 -10.82 31.21
CA ALA A 120 14.20 -11.94 30.48
C ALA A 120 13.15 -12.77 29.72
N GLU A 121 12.00 -13.05 30.35
CA GLU A 121 10.87 -13.73 29.69
C GLU A 121 10.33 -12.91 28.50
N MET A 122 10.20 -11.58 28.68
CA MET A 122 9.82 -10.66 27.61
C MET A 122 10.83 -10.66 26.45
N ALA A 123 12.14 -10.67 26.74
CA ALA A 123 13.19 -10.73 25.73
C ALA A 123 13.10 -12.02 24.89
N MET A 124 12.82 -13.17 25.52
CA MET A 124 12.59 -14.43 24.81
C MET A 124 11.37 -14.38 23.90
N LEU A 125 10.28 -13.74 24.33
CA LEU A 125 9.10 -13.53 23.48
C LEU A 125 9.42 -12.64 22.27
N CYS A 126 10.24 -11.59 22.45
CA CYS A 126 10.68 -10.74 21.34
C CYS A 126 11.46 -11.53 20.30
N GLN A 127 12.38 -12.38 20.73
CA GLN A 127 13.16 -13.23 19.82
C GLN A 127 12.26 -14.16 19.00
N LYS A 128 11.24 -14.77 19.62
CA LYS A 128 10.24 -15.58 18.91
C LYS A 128 9.45 -14.76 17.89
N ILE A 129 9.08 -13.53 18.22
CA ILE A 129 8.35 -12.64 17.30
C ILE A 129 9.21 -12.26 16.10
N ILE A 130 10.50 -11.96 16.33
CA ILE A 130 11.46 -11.68 15.25
C ILE A 130 11.56 -12.91 14.33
N GLN A 131 11.75 -14.10 14.90
CA GLN A 131 11.83 -15.34 14.12
C GLN A 131 10.58 -15.59 13.27
N ILE A 132 9.38 -15.45 13.86
CA ILE A 132 8.11 -15.61 13.12
C ILE A 132 7.99 -14.56 12.00
N SER A 133 8.46 -13.34 12.24
CA SER A 133 8.43 -12.26 11.26
C SER A 133 9.38 -12.53 10.09
N GLU A 134 10.59 -13.02 10.35
CA GLU A 134 11.56 -13.42 9.33
C GLU A 134 11.06 -14.61 8.50
N GLU A 135 10.43 -15.59 9.14
CA GLU A 135 9.78 -16.70 8.45
C GLU A 135 8.63 -16.24 7.56
N PHE A 136 7.81 -15.30 8.03
CA PHE A 136 6.73 -14.72 7.25
C PHE A 136 7.26 -13.96 6.03
N GLU A 137 8.27 -13.12 6.21
CA GLU A 137 8.90 -12.36 5.13
C GLU A 137 9.48 -13.28 4.05
N THR A 138 10.17 -14.34 4.46
CA THR A 138 10.78 -15.31 3.54
C THR A 138 9.73 -16.12 2.78
N LYS A 139 8.64 -16.53 3.45
CA LYS A 139 7.60 -17.38 2.83
C LYS A 139 6.65 -16.60 1.92
N TYR A 140 6.32 -15.34 2.24
CA TYR A 140 5.22 -14.61 1.60
C TYR A 140 5.64 -13.34 0.84
N LEU A 141 6.71 -12.65 1.25
CA LEU A 141 7.15 -11.41 0.61
C LEU A 141 8.23 -11.63 -0.47
N LYS A 142 9.23 -12.49 -0.22
CA LYS A 142 10.32 -12.77 -1.19
C LYS A 142 9.94 -13.70 -2.35
N LYS A 143 8.71 -14.22 -2.38
CA LYS A 143 8.21 -15.10 -3.47
C LYS A 143 7.31 -14.41 -4.48
N GLN A 144 7.05 -13.10 -4.34
CA GLN A 144 6.36 -12.34 -5.36
C GLN A 144 7.39 -11.84 -6.40
N PRO A 145 7.25 -12.20 -7.69
CA PRO A 145 8.14 -11.72 -8.75
C PRO A 145 7.97 -10.22 -9.03
#